data_AF-A0A4Q2ZU60-F1
#
_entry.id   AF-A0A4Q2ZU60-F1
#
_cell.length_a   1.000
_cell.length_b   1.000
_cell.length_c   1.000
_cell.angle_alpha   90.00
_cell.angle_beta   90.00
_cell.angle_gamma   90.00
#
_symmetry.space_group_name_H-M   'P 1'
#
loop_
_entity.id
_entity.type
_entity.pdbx_description
1 polymer ?
#
loop_
_entity_poly.entity_id
_entity_poly.type
_entity_poly.pdbx_seq_one_letter_code
_entity_poly.pdbx_strand_id
1 'polypeptide(L)'
;MKLSSLVVVLGLFVSCAFGDSWTPATPQTVSSPEGKSLLRTIPPKRLDKEGKKWSKMLFIVYRLDEGTQDYQETTRFHVEGNPLDCFINDTGDRIATLDQYFGVGQGSRVVAVYNGKGTELKTWALKDFYDGKKIGHLPNTTSSVLWHGSTGWTGDQEAIYLSKPDLLVEKGIAFDDYLLDVRKLKITKKKPVVFK
;
A
#
# COMPACT_ATOMS: atom_id res chain seq x y z
N MET A 1 -42.93 10.06 -57.96
CA MET A 1 -42.73 10.20 -56.49
C MET A 1 -41.83 9.07 -56.03
N LYS A 2 -40.55 9.36 -55.73
CA LYS A 2 -39.60 8.39 -55.15
C LYS A 2 -39.24 8.84 -53.74
N LEU A 3 -39.30 7.89 -52.81
CA LEU A 3 -38.99 7.99 -51.38
C LEU A 3 -37.58 8.53 -51.12
N SER A 4 -37.39 9.16 -49.96
CA SER A 4 -36.14 9.05 -49.18
C SER A 4 -36.42 9.40 -47.71
N SER A 5 -36.75 8.39 -46.90
CA SER A 5 -36.71 8.50 -45.44
C SER A 5 -35.30 8.16 -44.98
N LEU A 6 -34.61 9.15 -44.39
CA LEU A 6 -33.29 8.99 -43.78
C LEU A 6 -33.47 8.42 -42.37
N VAL A 7 -33.04 7.18 -42.14
CA VAL A 7 -32.96 6.58 -40.80
C VAL A 7 -31.57 6.88 -40.25
N VAL A 8 -31.49 7.76 -39.26
CA VAL A 8 -30.25 8.01 -38.49
C VAL A 8 -30.17 6.97 -37.38
N VAL A 9 -29.31 5.96 -37.56
CA VAL A 9 -28.99 5.00 -36.50
C VAL A 9 -27.95 5.64 -35.60
N LEU A 10 -28.38 6.12 -34.44
CA LEU A 10 -27.52 6.63 -33.38
C LEU A 10 -26.87 5.43 -32.66
N GLY A 11 -25.66 5.07 -33.05
CA GLY A 11 -24.89 4.00 -32.42
C GLY A 11 -24.48 4.36 -31.01
N LEU A 12 -25.20 3.86 -30.01
CA LEU A 12 -24.81 3.92 -28.60
C LEU A 12 -23.61 2.99 -28.38
N PHE A 13 -22.40 3.55 -28.45
CA PHE A 13 -21.20 2.90 -27.94
C PHE A 13 -21.31 2.84 -26.40
N VAL A 14 -21.81 1.71 -25.89
CA VAL A 14 -21.74 1.39 -24.46
C VAL A 14 -20.28 1.10 -24.14
N SER A 15 -19.57 2.12 -23.64
CA SER A 15 -18.25 1.92 -23.06
C SER A 15 -18.42 1.12 -21.77
N CYS A 16 -17.99 -0.14 -21.78
CA CYS A 16 -17.88 -0.91 -20.54
C CYS A 16 -16.86 -0.22 -19.64
N ALA A 17 -17.32 0.44 -18.58
CA ALA A 17 -16.44 0.95 -17.54
C ALA A 17 -15.94 -0.24 -16.72
N PHE A 18 -14.69 -0.66 -16.96
CA PHE A 18 -14.01 -1.62 -16.11
C PHE A 18 -13.53 -0.87 -14.86
N GLY A 19 -14.28 -1.00 -13.78
CA GLY A 19 -13.83 -0.59 -12.45
C GLY A 19 -12.86 -1.61 -11.88
N ASP A 20 -11.98 -1.17 -10.99
CA ASP A 20 -11.15 -2.09 -10.21
C ASP A 20 -12.05 -2.98 -9.35
N SER A 21 -11.82 -4.30 -9.42
CA SER A 21 -12.45 -5.24 -8.52
C SER A 21 -11.54 -5.47 -7.32
N TRP A 22 -12.03 -5.14 -6.13
CA TRP A 22 -11.31 -5.32 -4.88
C TRP A 22 -11.90 -6.50 -4.10
N THR A 23 -11.12 -7.57 -3.91
CA THR A 23 -11.51 -8.71 -3.06
C THR A 23 -11.57 -8.26 -1.61
N PRO A 24 -12.73 -8.36 -0.92
CA PRO A 24 -12.92 -7.81 0.42
C PRO A 24 -11.75 -8.06 1.36
N ALA A 25 -11.30 -7.02 2.07
CA ALA A 25 -10.21 -7.15 3.02
C ALA A 25 -10.51 -8.26 4.04
N THR A 26 -9.60 -9.23 4.17
CA THR A 26 -9.65 -10.33 5.14
C THR A 26 -8.57 -10.17 6.20
N PRO A 27 -8.72 -10.77 7.39
CA PRO A 27 -7.63 -10.81 8.36
C PRO A 27 -6.35 -11.38 7.74
N GLN A 28 -5.22 -10.72 7.98
CA GLN A 28 -3.91 -11.15 7.52
C GLN A 28 -2.95 -11.23 8.71
N THR A 29 -1.88 -12.01 8.56
CA THR A 29 -0.78 -12.05 9.52
C THR A 29 0.51 -12.00 8.73
N VAL A 30 1.34 -11.00 9.04
CA VAL A 30 2.68 -10.86 8.46
C VAL A 30 3.71 -11.17 9.54
N SER A 31 4.76 -11.90 9.16
CA SER A 31 5.87 -12.22 10.05
C SER A 31 7.02 -11.25 9.79
N SER A 32 7.77 -10.94 10.84
CA SER A 32 9.06 -10.27 10.69
C SER A 32 10.09 -11.21 10.02
N PRO A 33 11.19 -10.69 9.46
CA PRO A 33 12.16 -11.47 8.69
C PRO A 33 12.73 -12.71 9.39
N GLU A 34 13.08 -12.63 10.69
CA GLU A 34 13.52 -13.80 11.46
C GLU A 34 12.37 -14.46 12.24
N GLY A 35 11.13 -14.02 12.06
CA GLY A 35 9.96 -14.56 12.74
C GLY A 35 9.90 -14.24 14.24
N LYS A 36 10.63 -13.24 14.74
CA LYS A 36 10.58 -12.88 16.17
C LYS A 36 9.32 -12.09 16.55
N SER A 37 8.65 -11.50 15.57
CA SER A 37 7.43 -10.72 15.75
C SER A 37 6.40 -11.04 14.66
N LEU A 38 5.12 -11.02 15.02
CA LEU A 38 4.01 -11.10 14.08
C LEU A 38 3.14 -9.86 14.19
N LEU A 39 2.61 -9.43 13.06
CA LEU A 39 1.58 -8.42 13.00
C LEU A 39 0.33 -9.02 12.38
N ARG A 40 -0.74 -9.10 13.17
CA ARG A 40 -2.07 -9.50 12.69
C ARG A 40 -2.91 -8.26 12.41
N THR A 41 -3.46 -8.19 11.22
CA THR A 41 -4.39 -7.13 10.81
C THR A 41 -5.81 -7.67 10.79
N ILE A 42 -6.75 -6.92 11.37
CA ILE A 42 -8.18 -7.20 11.35
C ILE A 42 -8.87 -6.06 10.60
N PRO A 43 -9.40 -6.33 9.39
CA PRO A 43 -10.04 -5.33 8.55
C PRO A 43 -11.19 -4.58 9.23
N PRO A 44 -11.51 -3.37 8.76
CA PRO A 44 -12.65 -2.63 9.26
C PRO A 44 -13.96 -3.37 8.99
N LYS A 45 -14.89 -3.29 9.93
CA LYS A 45 -16.25 -3.83 9.79
C LYS A 45 -17.25 -2.71 9.61
N ARG A 46 -18.33 -2.98 8.88
CA ARG A 46 -19.49 -2.08 8.84
C ARG A 46 -20.11 -2.00 10.23
N LEU A 47 -20.36 -0.78 10.69
CA LEU A 47 -20.94 -0.49 12.00
C LEU A 47 -22.43 -0.17 11.93
N ASP A 48 -22.92 0.19 10.75
CA ASP A 48 -24.31 0.54 10.49
C ASP A 48 -24.92 -0.37 9.42
N LYS A 49 -26.26 -0.42 9.38
CA LYS A 49 -27.01 -1.25 8.41
C LYS A 49 -26.94 -0.63 7.01
N GLU A 50 -26.76 0.68 6.95
CA GLU A 50 -26.69 1.49 5.74
C GLU A 50 -25.32 1.39 5.04
N GLY A 51 -24.30 0.86 5.72
CA GLY A 51 -22.95 0.66 5.18
C GLY A 51 -22.13 1.93 5.00
N LYS A 52 -22.52 3.03 5.65
CA LYS A 52 -21.86 4.33 5.55
C LYS A 52 -20.77 4.49 6.62
N LYS A 53 -20.86 3.75 7.73
CA LYS A 53 -19.91 3.83 8.83
C LYS A 53 -19.08 2.56 8.94
N TRP A 54 -17.76 2.74 8.90
CA TRP A 54 -16.78 1.68 9.05
C TRP A 54 -16.02 1.84 10.37
N SER A 55 -15.64 0.73 10.99
CA SER A 55 -14.62 0.75 12.04
C SER A 55 -13.26 1.09 11.44
N LYS A 56 -12.26 1.33 12.28
CA LYS A 56 -10.87 1.36 11.84
C LYS A 56 -10.32 -0.07 11.77
N MET A 57 -9.30 -0.29 10.95
CA MET A 57 -8.53 -1.53 10.97
C MET A 57 -7.81 -1.66 12.32
N LEU A 58 -7.79 -2.87 12.88
CA LEU A 58 -7.13 -3.20 14.13
C LEU A 58 -5.84 -3.98 13.86
N PHE A 59 -4.74 -3.52 14.45
CA PHE A 59 -3.46 -4.19 14.48
C PHE A 59 -3.27 -4.88 15.82
N ILE A 60 -2.73 -6.10 15.80
CA ILE A 60 -2.33 -6.86 16.99
C ILE A 60 -0.91 -7.34 16.77
N VAL A 61 -0.01 -6.97 17.67
CA VAL A 61 1.40 -7.33 17.64
C VAL A 61 1.62 -8.50 18.58
N TYR A 62 2.28 -9.54 18.07
CA TYR A 62 2.76 -10.66 18.84
C TYR A 62 4.27 -10.72 18.80
N ARG A 63 4.89 -11.18 19.89
CA ARG A 63 6.33 -11.46 19.95
C ARG A 63 6.54 -12.89 20.40
N LEU A 64 7.55 -13.53 19.82
CA LEU A 64 7.97 -14.86 20.22
C LEU A 64 8.57 -14.78 21.63
N ASP A 65 8.02 -15.57 22.55
CA ASP A 65 8.65 -15.86 23.83
C ASP A 65 9.63 -17.02 23.61
N GLU A 66 10.94 -16.76 23.72
CA GLU A 66 11.97 -17.77 23.49
C GLU A 66 11.94 -18.88 24.55
N GLY A 67 11.41 -18.61 25.74
CA GLY A 67 11.29 -19.59 26.82
C GLY A 67 10.16 -20.59 26.58
N THR A 68 9.00 -20.11 26.14
CA THR A 68 7.84 -20.99 25.88
C THR A 68 7.71 -21.45 24.43
N GLN A 69 8.43 -20.82 23.50
CA GLN A 69 8.30 -20.99 22.05
C GLN A 69 6.90 -20.62 21.52
N ASP A 70 6.16 -19.80 22.27
CA ASP A 70 4.83 -19.32 21.88
C ASP A 70 4.86 -17.83 21.53
N TYR A 71 3.97 -17.42 20.61
CA TYR A 71 3.74 -16.01 20.34
C TYR A 71 2.78 -15.42 21.37
N GLN A 72 3.27 -14.42 22.10
CA GLN A 72 2.46 -13.67 23.07
C GLN A 72 2.06 -12.33 22.50
N GLU A 73 0.78 -11.97 22.68
CA GLU A 73 0.30 -10.66 22.30
C GLU A 73 0.95 -9.60 23.20
N THR A 74 1.59 -8.61 22.58
CA THR A 74 2.24 -7.52 23.31
C THR A 74 1.45 -6.22 23.25
N THR A 75 0.67 -6.00 22.19
CA THR A 75 -0.06 -4.75 21.97
C THR A 75 -1.14 -4.90 20.92
N ARG A 76 -2.20 -4.10 21.05
CA ARG A 76 -3.21 -3.90 20.00
C ARG A 76 -3.60 -2.43 19.85
N PHE A 77 -3.83 -1.98 18.63
CA PHE A 77 -4.21 -0.58 18.35
C PHE A 77 -4.92 -0.45 17.00
N HIS A 78 -5.73 0.60 16.86
CA HIS A 78 -6.37 0.91 15.58
C HIS A 78 -5.48 1.80 14.72
N VAL A 79 -5.55 1.63 13.40
CA VAL A 79 -4.81 2.45 12.43
C VAL A 79 -5.75 3.17 11.48
N GLU A 80 -5.33 4.35 11.01
CA GLU A 80 -6.00 5.08 9.94
C GLU A 80 -5.67 4.50 8.56
N GLY A 81 -6.56 4.74 7.59
CA GLY A 81 -6.29 4.50 6.17
C GLY A 81 -6.49 3.05 5.69
N ASN A 82 -6.72 2.08 6.58
CA ASN A 82 -6.92 0.66 6.21
C ASN A 82 -5.82 0.16 5.24
N PRO A 83 -4.58 0.06 5.71
CA PRO A 83 -3.44 -0.22 4.83
C PRO A 83 -3.56 -1.54 4.07
N LEU A 84 -2.95 -1.59 2.88
CA LEU A 84 -2.97 -2.78 2.03
C LEU A 84 -1.82 -3.74 2.38
N ASP A 85 -0.59 -3.23 2.38
CA ASP A 85 0.59 -4.00 2.77
C ASP A 85 1.12 -3.55 4.12
N CYS A 86 1.64 -4.49 4.90
CA CYS A 86 2.13 -4.26 6.25
C CYS A 86 3.47 -4.97 6.47
N PHE A 87 4.35 -4.33 7.23
CA PHE A 87 5.67 -4.83 7.59
C PHE A 87 5.89 -4.61 9.08
N ILE A 88 6.52 -5.58 9.74
CA ILE A 88 6.98 -5.47 11.12
C ILE A 88 8.43 -5.98 11.20
N ASN A 89 9.27 -5.32 11.99
CA ASN A 89 10.64 -5.77 12.23
C ASN A 89 10.70 -6.77 13.40
N ASP A 90 11.82 -7.47 13.55
CA ASP A 90 11.95 -8.53 14.56
C ASP A 90 11.83 -8.05 16.01
N THR A 91 12.22 -6.81 16.28
CA THR A 91 12.05 -6.19 17.61
C THR A 91 10.60 -5.81 17.91
N GLY A 92 9.71 -5.83 16.90
CA GLY A 92 8.30 -5.47 17.00
C GLY A 92 8.06 -3.98 17.29
N ASP A 93 9.11 -3.16 17.18
CA ASP A 93 9.09 -1.75 17.59
C ASP A 93 8.95 -0.78 16.42
N ARG A 94 9.03 -1.28 15.18
CA ARG A 94 8.71 -0.55 13.96
C ARG A 94 7.75 -1.35 13.10
N ILE A 95 6.68 -0.67 12.70
CA ILE A 95 5.69 -1.17 11.77
C ILE A 95 5.59 -0.17 10.63
N ALA A 96 5.61 -0.64 9.40
CA ALA A 96 5.38 0.19 8.23
C ALA A 96 4.22 -0.37 7.42
N THR A 97 3.52 0.53 6.74
CA THR A 97 2.39 0.16 5.90
C THR A 97 2.49 0.85 4.56
N LEU A 98 2.05 0.17 3.50
CA LEU A 98 1.97 0.72 2.16
C LEU A 98 0.53 0.71 1.68
N ASP A 99 0.19 1.78 0.99
CA ASP A 99 -1.08 2.04 0.37
C ASP A 99 -2.28 1.91 1.30
N GLN A 100 -3.46 2.15 0.74
CA GLN A 100 -4.72 2.09 1.43
C GLN A 100 -5.69 1.26 0.60
N TYR A 101 -6.47 0.48 1.31
CA TYR A 101 -7.59 -0.24 0.72
C TYR A 101 -8.58 0.78 0.11
N PHE A 102 -8.96 0.60 -1.16
CA PHE A 102 -9.69 1.58 -1.99
C PHE A 102 -8.95 2.88 -2.35
N GLY A 103 -7.62 2.93 -2.20
CA GLY A 103 -6.85 4.15 -2.44
C GLY A 103 -5.36 3.91 -2.69
N VAL A 104 -5.02 2.92 -3.54
CA VAL A 104 -3.62 2.64 -3.90
C VAL A 104 -3.00 3.84 -4.63
N GLY A 105 -1.88 4.33 -4.10
CA GLY A 105 -1.18 5.52 -4.57
C GLY A 105 -1.93 6.84 -4.33
N GLN A 106 -2.97 6.85 -3.49
CA GLN A 106 -3.83 8.02 -3.25
C GLN A 106 -3.71 8.57 -1.82
N GLY A 107 -4.05 9.85 -1.68
CA GLY A 107 -4.14 10.52 -0.38
C GLY A 107 -2.80 10.87 0.26
N SER A 108 -2.86 11.24 1.54
CA SER A 108 -1.70 11.72 2.32
C SER A 108 -0.88 10.59 2.95
N ARG A 109 -1.28 9.34 2.74
CA ARG A 109 -0.81 8.18 3.50
C ARG A 109 -0.65 6.97 2.59
N VAL A 110 0.23 7.16 1.62
CA VAL A 110 0.69 6.10 0.73
C VAL A 110 1.72 5.24 1.44
N VAL A 111 2.48 5.83 2.38
CA VAL A 111 3.30 5.11 3.35
C VAL A 111 3.04 5.67 4.73
N ALA A 112 2.98 4.79 5.74
CA ALA A 112 3.01 5.19 7.14
C ALA A 112 3.97 4.33 7.95
N VAL A 113 4.60 4.92 8.95
CA VAL A 113 5.45 4.22 9.92
C VAL A 113 4.90 4.49 11.32
N TYR A 114 4.80 3.42 12.11
CA TYR A 114 4.32 3.41 13.48
C TYR A 114 5.39 2.80 14.39
N ASN A 115 5.37 3.17 15.66
CA ASN A 115 6.11 2.41 16.68
C ASN A 115 5.33 1.15 17.09
N GLY A 116 5.96 0.27 17.87
CA GLY A 116 5.34 -0.95 18.38
C GLY A 116 4.15 -0.75 19.33
N LYS A 117 3.86 0.49 19.75
CA LYS A 117 2.68 0.87 20.55
C LYS A 117 1.53 1.43 19.71
N GLY A 118 1.71 1.52 18.39
CA GLY A 118 0.72 2.07 17.47
C GLY A 118 0.72 3.58 17.31
N THR A 119 1.69 4.29 17.89
CA THR A 119 1.87 5.71 17.61
C THR A 119 2.39 5.89 16.19
N GLU A 120 1.64 6.63 15.38
CA GLU A 120 2.11 7.11 14.07
C GLU A 120 3.34 8.00 14.25
N LEU A 121 4.44 7.63 13.62
CA LEU A 121 5.70 8.37 13.65
C LEU A 121 5.83 9.28 12.44
N LYS A 122 5.43 8.80 11.26
CA LYS A 122 5.54 9.55 10.01
C LYS A 122 4.63 8.96 8.93
N THR A 123 4.16 9.82 8.05
CA THR A 123 3.51 9.44 6.80
C THR A 123 4.14 10.12 5.61
N TRP A 124 3.94 9.51 4.45
CA TRP A 124 4.30 10.05 3.15
C TRP A 124 3.16 9.87 2.16
N ALA A 125 2.98 10.88 1.34
CA ALA A 125 2.11 10.86 0.18
C ALA A 125 2.92 10.50 -1.08
N LEU A 126 2.23 10.17 -2.18
CA LEU A 126 2.88 9.82 -3.44
C LEU A 126 3.84 10.91 -3.95
N LYS A 127 3.50 12.18 -3.71
CA LYS A 127 4.32 13.35 -4.06
C LYS A 127 5.65 13.45 -3.33
N ASP A 128 5.83 12.71 -2.24
CA ASP A 128 7.10 12.65 -1.51
C ASP A 128 8.09 11.69 -2.18
N PHE A 129 7.62 10.83 -3.09
CA PHE A 129 8.43 9.96 -3.94
C PHE A 129 8.65 10.61 -5.30
N TYR A 130 7.57 11.03 -5.96
CA TYR A 130 7.60 11.49 -7.35
C TYR A 130 7.07 12.92 -7.49
N ASP A 131 7.65 13.70 -8.41
CA ASP A 131 7.04 14.97 -8.79
C ASP A 131 5.73 14.76 -9.57
N GLY A 132 4.92 15.81 -9.69
CA GLY A 132 3.61 15.72 -10.36
C GLY A 132 3.69 15.26 -11.81
N LYS A 133 4.79 15.56 -12.52
CA LYS A 133 4.99 15.08 -13.89
C LYS A 133 5.17 13.57 -13.89
N LYS A 134 6.09 13.04 -13.09
CA LYS A 134 6.33 11.60 -12.93
C LYS A 134 5.06 10.87 -12.48
N ILE A 135 4.27 11.44 -11.56
CA ILE A 135 3.01 10.85 -11.11
C ILE A 135 2.02 10.67 -12.27
N GLY A 136 1.90 11.66 -13.15
CA GLY A 136 1.02 11.58 -14.33
C GLY A 136 1.38 10.47 -15.32
N HIS A 137 2.59 9.92 -15.24
CA HIS A 137 3.06 8.83 -16.09
C HIS A 137 3.15 7.48 -15.35
N LEU A 138 2.74 7.42 -14.07
CA LEU A 138 2.67 6.16 -13.36
C LEU A 138 1.56 5.28 -13.97
N PRO A 139 1.81 3.97 -14.12
CA PRO A 139 0.76 3.02 -14.47
C PRO A 139 -0.41 3.17 -13.49
N ASN A 140 -1.61 3.32 -14.02
CA ASN A 140 -2.80 3.48 -13.22
C ASN A 140 -3.96 2.67 -13.80
N THR A 141 -4.93 2.42 -12.95
CA THR A 141 -6.23 1.87 -13.30
C THR A 141 -7.30 2.91 -13.00
N THR A 142 -8.58 2.55 -13.06
CA THR A 142 -9.70 3.47 -12.79
C THR A 142 -9.62 4.08 -11.38
N SER A 143 -9.08 3.37 -10.38
CA SER A 143 -9.01 3.86 -9.00
C SER A 143 -7.65 3.72 -8.30
N SER A 144 -6.62 3.22 -9.00
CA SER A 144 -5.30 2.94 -8.39
C SER A 144 -4.17 3.57 -9.18
N VAL A 145 -3.13 4.04 -8.48
CA VAL A 145 -1.85 4.42 -9.08
C VAL A 145 -0.78 3.44 -8.61
N LEU A 146 -0.26 2.63 -9.54
CA LEU A 146 0.69 1.56 -9.26
C LEU A 146 2.11 2.15 -9.22
N TRP A 147 2.53 2.58 -8.03
CA TRP A 147 3.69 3.47 -7.83
C TRP A 147 4.98 2.78 -7.36
N HIS A 148 4.90 1.49 -7.02
CA HIS A 148 6.05 0.63 -6.72
C HIS A 148 5.83 -0.76 -7.32
N GLY A 149 6.92 -1.53 -7.42
CA GLY A 149 6.91 -2.95 -7.75
C GLY A 149 7.05 -3.81 -6.49
N SER A 150 7.96 -4.79 -6.52
CA SER A 150 8.40 -5.54 -5.33
C SER A 150 8.85 -4.67 -4.15
N THR A 151 8.63 -5.19 -2.94
CA THR A 151 8.98 -4.54 -1.67
C THR A 151 9.54 -5.57 -0.68
N GLY A 152 10.32 -5.12 0.31
CA GLY A 152 10.86 -6.02 1.34
C GLY A 152 11.81 -5.34 2.32
N TRP A 153 12.05 -5.98 3.46
CA TRP A 153 13.02 -5.51 4.44
C TRP A 153 14.44 -5.57 3.89
N THR A 154 15.26 -4.58 4.28
CA THR A 154 16.73 -4.72 4.22
C THR A 154 17.19 -5.75 5.25
N GLY A 155 18.37 -6.34 5.05
CA GLY A 155 18.88 -7.39 5.95
C GLY A 155 19.06 -6.95 7.41
N ASP A 156 19.33 -5.67 7.65
CA ASP A 156 19.42 -5.06 8.99
C ASP A 156 18.06 -4.62 9.56
N GLN A 157 16.99 -4.72 8.77
CA GLN A 157 15.62 -4.33 9.12
C GLN A 157 15.49 -2.88 9.60
N GLU A 158 16.41 -2.01 9.17
CA GLU A 158 16.31 -0.57 9.41
C GLU A 158 15.52 0.13 8.30
N ALA A 159 15.37 -0.51 7.14
CA ALA A 159 14.69 0.06 6.01
C ALA A 159 13.85 -0.96 5.22
N ILE A 160 12.88 -0.44 4.47
CA ILE A 160 12.14 -1.19 3.47
C ILE A 160 12.58 -0.73 2.10
N TYR A 161 12.98 -1.68 1.27
CA TYR A 161 13.22 -1.48 -0.15
C TYR A 161 11.88 -1.42 -0.88
N LEU A 162 11.72 -0.40 -1.72
CA LEU A 162 10.58 -0.20 -2.61
C LEU A 162 11.15 -0.10 -4.02
N SER A 163 10.94 -1.14 -4.83
CA SER A 163 11.34 -1.07 -6.24
C SER A 163 10.42 -0.15 -7.02
N LYS A 164 10.96 0.43 -8.09
CA LYS A 164 10.17 1.14 -9.11
C LYS A 164 9.05 0.25 -9.67
N PRO A 165 7.98 0.83 -10.25
CA PRO A 165 6.91 0.07 -10.88
C PRO A 165 7.42 -0.90 -11.96
N ASP A 166 6.91 -2.14 -11.96
CA ASP A 166 7.31 -3.21 -12.90
C ASP A 166 6.64 -3.08 -14.29
N LEU A 167 5.53 -2.35 -14.39
CA LEU A 167 4.76 -2.23 -15.63
C LEU A 167 5.44 -1.29 -16.62
N LEU A 168 5.16 -1.50 -17.92
CA LEU A 168 5.68 -0.74 -19.06
C LEU A 168 5.41 0.76 -18.88
N VAL A 169 6.35 1.43 -18.22
CA VAL A 169 6.46 2.88 -18.18
C VAL A 169 6.55 3.36 -19.63
N GLU A 170 5.85 4.43 -19.97
CA GLU A 170 6.05 5.10 -21.25
C GLU A 170 7.54 5.28 -21.53
N LYS A 171 7.96 4.92 -22.75
CA LYS A 171 9.37 5.00 -23.17
C LYS A 171 9.92 6.40 -22.87
N GLY A 172 10.94 6.48 -22.02
CA GLY A 172 11.69 7.71 -21.76
C GLY A 172 11.54 8.30 -20.35
N ILE A 173 10.70 7.73 -19.48
CA ILE A 173 10.58 8.17 -18.08
C ILE A 173 11.23 7.16 -17.16
N ALA A 174 12.27 7.61 -16.44
CA ALA A 174 12.95 6.80 -15.44
C ALA A 174 12.30 7.00 -14.06
N PHE A 175 11.79 5.91 -13.48
CA PHE A 175 11.44 5.85 -12.07
C PHE A 175 12.61 5.36 -11.23
N ASP A 176 12.59 5.76 -9.96
CA ASP A 176 13.66 5.53 -9.00
C ASP A 176 13.24 4.38 -8.06
N ASP A 177 14.19 3.57 -7.61
CA ASP A 177 13.98 2.70 -6.45
C ASP A 177 14.14 3.54 -5.17
N TYR A 178 13.49 3.14 -4.08
CA TYR A 178 13.55 3.86 -2.81
C TYR A 178 13.94 2.94 -1.66
N LEU A 179 14.63 3.53 -0.69
CA LEU A 179 14.77 3.00 0.66
C LEU A 179 13.96 3.87 1.61
N LEU A 180 13.00 3.25 2.29
CA LEU A 180 12.29 3.82 3.41
C LEU A 180 13.00 3.43 4.70
N ASP A 181 13.85 4.31 5.23
CA ASP A 181 14.47 4.13 6.55
C ASP A 181 13.43 4.38 7.64
N VAL A 182 12.98 3.30 8.30
CA VAL A 182 11.92 3.34 9.31
C VAL A 182 12.44 3.77 10.70
N ARG A 183 13.77 3.79 10.88
CA ARG A 183 14.43 4.25 12.10
C ARG A 183 14.62 5.76 12.07
N LYS A 184 15.15 6.27 10.96
CA LYS A 184 15.42 7.69 10.71
C LYS A 184 14.23 8.44 10.11
N LEU A 185 13.16 7.73 9.78
CA LEU A 185 11.93 8.28 9.18
C LEU A 185 12.24 9.10 7.93
N LYS A 186 13.02 8.51 7.02
CA LYS A 186 13.50 9.17 5.81
C LYS A 186 13.38 8.26 4.60
N ILE A 187 12.99 8.84 3.47
CA ILE A 187 13.04 8.19 2.17
C ILE A 187 14.31 8.62 1.44
N THR A 188 15.01 7.66 0.82
CA THR A 188 16.19 7.92 0.00
C THR A 188 16.06 7.23 -1.36
N LYS A 189 16.28 7.98 -2.44
CA LYS A 189 16.37 7.43 -3.79
C LYS A 189 17.63 6.56 -3.91
N LYS A 190 17.45 5.32 -4.36
CA LYS A 190 18.55 4.45 -4.78
C LYS A 190 18.93 4.84 -6.19
N LYS A 191 20.23 5.12 -6.41
CA LYS A 191 20.74 5.23 -7.77
C LYS A 191 20.65 3.86 -8.44
N PRO A 192 20.23 3.78 -9.71
CA PRO A 192 20.25 2.52 -10.44
C PRO A 192 21.67 1.95 -10.40
N VAL A 193 21.80 0.69 -9.97
CA VAL A 193 23.06 -0.03 -10.06
C VAL A 193 23.26 -0.32 -11.54
N VAL A 194 24.09 0.50 -12.20
CA VAL A 194 24.54 0.22 -13.56
C VAL A 194 25.55 -0.92 -13.45
N PHE A 195 25.10 -2.15 -13.71
CA PHE A 195 26.02 -3.25 -13.96
C PHE A 195 26.77 -2.89 -15.25
N LYS A 196 28.09 -2.67 -15.12
CA LYS A 196 28.99 -2.48 -16.26
C LYS A 196 29.36 -3.82 -16.88
#